data_AF-A0A8J2XM10-F1
#
_entry.id   AF-A0A8J2XM10-F1
#
_cell.length_a   1.000
_cell.length_b   1.000
_cell.length_c   1.000
_cell.angle_alpha   90.00
_cell.angle_beta   90.00
_cell.angle_gamma   90.00
#
_symmetry.space_group_name_H-M   'P 1'
#
loop_
_entity.id
_entity.type
_entity.pdbx_description
1 polymer ?
#
loop_
_entity_poly.entity_id
_entity_poly.type
_entity_poly.pdbx_seq_one_letter_code
_entity_poly.pdbx_strand_id
1 'polypeptide(L)'
;MRQSPEAIKGFVSAYIFQLGLVELQDQITNGTLDGNEAVTRERMLRGWIDAKVRGLDIDAAPALSANSLHQAAADLAQRAIRVLRAR
;
A
#
# COMPACT_ATOMS: atom_id res chain seq x y z
N MET A 1 10.28 -6.76 -22.45
CA MET A 1 9.79 -5.39 -22.12
C MET A 1 10.34 -5.01 -20.75
N ARG A 2 11.18 -3.97 -20.66
CA ARG A 2 11.59 -3.42 -19.36
C ARG A 2 10.41 -2.59 -18.86
N GLN A 3 9.77 -2.97 -17.75
CA GLN A 3 8.77 -2.10 -17.13
C GLN A 3 9.49 -0.85 -16.60
N SER A 4 8.90 0.33 -16.78
CA SER A 4 9.48 1.54 -16.22
C SER A 4 9.37 1.51 -14.70
N PRO A 5 10.35 2.05 -13.97
CA PRO A 5 10.29 2.16 -12.51
C PRO A 5 8.99 2.78 -12.00
N GLU A 6 8.47 3.77 -12.73
CA GLU A 6 7.20 4.43 -12.42
C GLU A 6 5.98 3.50 -12.60
N ALA A 7 5.99 2.59 -13.58
CA ALA A 7 4.92 1.60 -13.72
C ALA A 7 4.89 0.63 -12.54
N ILE A 8 6.07 0.26 -12.02
CA ILE A 8 6.20 -0.59 -10.84
C ILE A 8 5.70 0.15 -9.59
N LYS A 9 6.11 1.41 -9.38
CA LYS A 9 5.60 2.25 -8.28
C LYS A 9 4.09 2.40 -8.33
N GLY A 10 3.53 2.59 -9.52
CA GLY A 10 2.08 2.66 -9.76
C GLY A 10 1.37 1.37 -9.37
N PHE A 11 1.91 0.21 -9.79
CA PHE A 11 1.36 -1.10 -9.45
C PHE A 11 1.37 -1.35 -7.93
N VAL A 12 2.53 -1.12 -7.29
CA VAL A 12 2.68 -1.31 -5.84
C VAL A 12 1.72 -0.42 -5.06
N SER A 13 1.61 0.86 -5.45
CA SER A 13 0.66 1.81 -4.84
C SER A 13 -0.78 1.34 -4.94
N ALA A 14 -1.21 0.93 -6.14
CA ALA A 14 -2.57 0.47 -6.38
C ALA A 14 -2.91 -0.80 -5.58
N TYR A 15 -1.98 -1.76 -5.54
CA TYR A 15 -2.17 -3.01 -4.80
C TYR A 15 -2.30 -2.78 -3.29
N ILE A 16 -1.41 -1.98 -2.69
CA ILE A 16 -1.48 -1.68 -1.24
C ILE A 16 -2.78 -0.91 -0.93
N PHE A 17 -3.18 0.02 -1.80
CA PHE A 17 -4.40 0.78 -1.61
C PHE A 17 -5.64 -0.13 -1.61
N GLN A 18 -5.73 -1.08 -2.55
CA GLN A 18 -6.83 -2.05 -2.59
C GLN A 18 -6.90 -2.91 -1.32
N LEU A 19 -5.77 -3.40 -0.81
CA LEU A 19 -5.73 -4.17 0.44
C LEU A 19 -6.18 -3.33 1.65
N GLY A 20 -5.77 -2.07 1.71
CA GLY A 20 -6.20 -1.17 2.77
C GLY A 20 -7.69 -0.85 2.72
N LEU A 21 -8.30 -0.75 1.53
CA LEU A 21 -9.75 -0.59 1.40
C LEU A 21 -10.52 -1.81 1.93
N VAL A 22 -10.03 -3.03 1.66
CA VAL A 22 -10.65 -4.27 2.18
C VAL A 22 -10.60 -4.30 3.71
N GLU A 23 -9.48 -3.91 4.32
CA GLU A 23 -9.35 -3.82 5.78
C GLU A 23 -10.29 -2.76 6.38
N LEU A 24 -10.39 -1.58 5.77
CA LEU A 24 -11.32 -0.54 6.21
C LEU A 24 -12.78 -1.02 6.13
N GLN A 25 -13.13 -1.73 5.07
CA GLN A 25 -14.46 -2.32 4.90
C GLN A 25 -14.76 -3.37 5.98
N ASP A 26 -13.80 -4.24 6.31
CA ASP A 26 -13.95 -5.22 7.39
C ASP A 26 -14.14 -4.54 8.74
N GLN A 27 -13.39 -3.48 9.03
CA GLN A 27 -13.52 -2.71 10.26
C GLN A 27 -14.88 -2.01 10.40
N ILE A 28 -15.42 -1.47 9.30
CA ILE A 28 -16.79 -0.92 9.24
C ILE A 28 -17.82 -2.03 9.49
N THR A 29 -17.68 -3.16 8.80
CA THR A 29 -18.61 -4.30 8.89
C THR A 29 -18.66 -4.87 10.30
N ASN A 30 -17.51 -4.91 10.98
CA ASN A 30 -17.38 -5.37 12.36
C ASN A 30 -17.72 -4.29 13.41
N GLY A 31 -18.14 -3.09 12.98
CA GLY A 31 -18.56 -2.00 13.87
C GLY A 31 -17.41 -1.37 14.67
N THR A 32 -16.16 -1.61 14.27
CA THR A 32 -14.95 -1.07 14.93
C THR A 32 -14.49 0.27 14.39
N LEU A 33 -15.12 0.73 13.31
CA LEU A 33 -14.81 1.98 12.63
C LEU A 33 -16.10 2.56 12.03
N ASP A 34 -16.36 3.84 12.21
CA ASP A 34 -17.48 4.50 11.53
C ASP A 34 -17.11 4.99 10.11
N GLY A 35 -18.12 5.37 9.32
CA GLY A 35 -17.90 5.80 7.94
C GLY A 35 -17.04 7.08 7.81
N ASN A 36 -17.13 8.02 8.75
CA ASN A 36 -16.33 9.25 8.73
C ASN A 36 -14.87 8.99 9.11
N GLU A 37 -14.64 8.12 10.09
CA GLU A 37 -13.32 7.65 10.48
C GLU A 37 -12.67 6.85 9.35
N ALA A 38 -13.45 6.02 8.63
CA ALA A 38 -12.96 5.28 7.47
C ALA A 38 -12.48 6.19 6.34
N VAL A 39 -13.22 7.25 6.01
CA VAL A 39 -12.78 8.25 5.00
C VAL A 39 -11.49 8.95 5.45
N THR A 40 -11.36 9.25 6.74
CA THR A 40 -10.15 9.87 7.29
C THR A 40 -8.95 8.92 7.16
N ARG A 41 -9.12 7.64 7.54
CA ARG A 41 -8.08 6.62 7.44
C ARG A 41 -7.71 6.30 5.99
N GLU A 42 -8.67 6.33 5.06
CA GLU A 42 -8.40 6.20 3.62
C GLU A 42 -7.47 7.30 3.12
N ARG A 43 -7.73 8.57 3.47
CA ARG A 43 -6.87 9.71 3.08
C ARG A 43 -5.47 9.58 3.67
N MET A 44 -5.37 9.17 4.94
CA MET A 44 -4.09 8.91 5.59
C MET A 44 -3.32 7.80 4.88
N LEU A 45 -4.00 6.71 4.52
CA LEU A 45 -3.41 5.60 3.76
C LEU A 45 -2.86 6.07 2.41
N ARG A 46 -3.61 6.89 1.66
CA ARG A 46 -3.14 7.45 0.38
C ARG A 46 -1.86 8.26 0.55
N GLY A 47 -1.83 9.16 1.53
CA GLY A 47 -0.64 9.98 1.82
C GLY A 47 0.56 9.14 2.26
N TRP A 48 0.33 8.12 3.08
CA TRP A 48 1.38 7.21 3.52
C TRP A 48 1.96 6.37 2.37
N ILE A 49 1.11 5.82 1.49
CA ILE A 49 1.54 5.05 0.32
C ILE A 49 2.41 5.91 -0.60
N ASP A 50 1.97 7.13 -0.93
CA ASP A 50 2.72 8.05 -1.79
C ASP A 50 4.10 8.35 -1.19
N ALA A 51 4.16 8.67 0.10
CA ALA A 51 5.43 8.93 0.79
C ALA A 51 6.38 7.72 0.80
N LYS A 52 5.86 6.49 0.95
CA LYS A 52 6.69 5.28 0.99
C LYS A 52 7.12 4.80 -0.38
N VAL A 53 6.25 4.88 -1.37
CA VAL A 53 6.55 4.41 -2.73
C VAL A 53 7.50 5.37 -3.45
N ARG A 54 7.42 6.68 -3.20
CA ARG A 54 8.42 7.65 -3.70
C ARG A 54 9.84 7.34 -3.26
N GLY A 55 10.01 6.78 -2.06
CA GLY A 55 11.31 6.41 -1.50
C GLY A 55 11.85 5.06 -1.96
N LEU A 56 11.11 4.31 -2.80
CA LEU A 56 11.61 3.06 -3.37
C LEU A 56 12.64 3.38 -4.45
N ASP A 57 13.90 3.01 -4.18
CA ASP A 57 14.96 2.99 -5.19
C ASP A 57 14.79 1.75 -6.06
N ILE A 58 14.17 1.96 -7.22
CA ILE A 58 13.87 0.90 -8.19
C ILE A 58 14.95 0.86 -9.29
N ASP A 59 15.85 1.85 -9.32
CA ASP A 59 16.89 2.01 -10.35
C ASP A 59 18.25 1.41 -9.94
N ALA A 60 18.49 1.19 -8.63
CA ALA A 60 19.78 0.69 -8.13
C ALA A 60 20.05 -0.81 -8.35
N ALA A 61 19.09 -1.61 -8.83
CA ALA A 61 19.24 -3.07 -8.92
C ALA A 61 19.38 -3.56 -10.39
N PRO A 62 20.46 -4.28 -10.77
CA PRO A 62 20.68 -4.72 -12.15
C PRO A 62 19.61 -5.65 -12.73
N ALA A 63 18.74 -6.21 -11.90
CA ALA A 63 17.52 -6.89 -12.33
C ALA A 63 16.56 -6.95 -11.14
N LEU A 64 15.60 -6.02 -11.05
CA LEU A 64 14.45 -6.23 -10.18
C LEU A 64 13.68 -7.45 -10.71
N SER A 65 13.82 -8.58 -10.00
CA SER A 65 13.01 -9.75 -10.29
C SER A 65 11.56 -9.47 -9.89
N ALA A 66 10.60 -10.02 -10.62
CA ALA A 66 9.18 -9.96 -10.24
C ALA A 66 8.97 -10.43 -8.79
N ASN A 67 9.76 -11.40 -8.33
CA ASN A 67 9.71 -11.91 -6.97
C ASN A 67 10.11 -10.86 -5.92
N SER A 68 11.15 -10.06 -6.18
CA SER A 68 11.56 -8.95 -5.32
C SER A 68 10.49 -7.87 -5.21
N LEU A 69 9.76 -7.61 -6.31
CA LEU A 69 8.62 -6.69 -6.32
C LEU A 69 7.43 -7.23 -5.53
N HIS A 70 7.11 -8.51 -5.69
CA HIS A 70 6.06 -9.16 -4.91
C HIS A 70 6.37 -9.13 -3.41
N GLN A 71 7.62 -9.36 -3.01
CA GLN A 71 8.03 -9.27 -1.60
C GLN A 71 7.92 -7.84 -1.07
N ALA A 72 8.40 -6.83 -1.80
CA ALA A 72 8.27 -5.44 -1.40
C ALA A 72 6.79 -5.01 -1.27
N ALA A 73 5.93 -5.45 -2.19
CA ALA A 73 4.50 -5.18 -2.13
C ALA A 73 3.84 -5.86 -0.92
N ALA A 74 4.18 -7.12 -0.63
CA ALA A 74 3.67 -7.85 0.54
C ALA A 74 4.11 -7.19 1.85
N ASP A 75 5.38 -6.77 1.95
CA ASP A 75 5.92 -6.09 3.12
C ASP A 75 5.25 -4.73 3.36
N LEU A 76 5.05 -3.93 2.31
CA LEU A 76 4.33 -2.67 2.44
C LEU A 76 2.87 -2.87 2.82
N ALA A 77 2.20 -3.88 2.25
CA ALA A 77 0.82 -4.20 2.60
C ALA A 77 0.67 -4.57 4.08
N GLN A 78 1.58 -5.41 4.60
CA GLN A 78 1.60 -5.74 6.03
C GLN A 78 1.81 -4.50 6.91
N ARG A 79 2.69 -3.59 6.50
CA ARG A 79 2.92 -2.32 7.23
C ARG A 79 1.69 -1.42 7.19
N ALA A 80 1.00 -1.32 6.04
CA ALA A 80 -0.23 -0.55 5.91
C ALA A 80 -1.33 -1.10 6.83
N ILE A 81 -1.52 -2.43 6.86
CA ILE A 81 -2.48 -3.08 7.75
C ILE A 81 -2.18 -2.77 9.23
N ARG A 82 -0.90 -2.78 9.63
CA ARG A 82 -0.51 -2.41 11.00
C ARG A 82 -0.87 -0.96 11.33
N VAL A 83 -0.67 -0.03 10.41
CA VAL A 83 -1.07 1.37 10.60
C VAL A 83 -2.59 1.49 10.74
N LEU A 84 -3.36 0.76 9.92
CA LEU A 84 -4.82 0.76 9.98
C LEU A 84 -5.39 0.12 11.25
N ARG A 85 -4.64 -0.78 11.89
CA ARG A 85 -5.05 -1.47 13.13
C ARG A 85 -4.53 -0.81 14.41
N ALA A 86 -3.58 0.12 14.30
CA ALA A 86 -3.11 0.86 15.46
C ALA A 86 -4.25 1.72 16.01
N ARG A 87 -4.54 1.56 17.31
CA ARG A 87 -5.57 2.31 18.05
C ARG A 87 -5.11 3.72 18.35
#